data_AF-A0A7Y2BZN9-F1
#
_entry.id   AF-A0A7Y2BZN9-F1
#
_cell.length_a   1.000
_cell.length_b   1.000
_cell.length_c   1.000
_cell.angle_alpha   90.00
_cell.angle_beta   90.00
_cell.angle_gamma   90.00
#
_symmetry.space_group_name_H-M   'P 1'
#
loop_
_entity.id
_entity.type
_entity.pdbx_description
1 polymer ?
#
loop_
_entity_poly.entity_id
_entity_poly.type
_entity_poly.pdbx_seq_one_letter_code
_entity_poly.pdbx_strand_id
1 'polypeptide(L)'
;MPVKIRLARRGRKKRPYYHIVVADSRAPRDGKFIENIGFYNPMTVPASIDLDRDKAYEWISKGAQPTDTARAILKFKGVYFKKHLMRGVAKGALTEEKANEMYEAWIAEKEAKVEARKADTARERENFWKMVSGEIKPPKKVANEEAAEAFRETEEEGEAAEANAEAPAEETAVEAEAPAEEAAPEAEAPAEEATAEAEAPAEEAAPEAEAPAEDTKEEE
;
A
#
# COMPACT_ATOMS: atom_id res chain seq x y z
N MET A 1 19.23 -7.76 -10.32
CA MET A 1 19.76 -7.49 -8.96
C MET A 1 18.77 -8.06 -7.95
N PRO A 2 19.18 -8.52 -6.76
CA PRO A 2 18.26 -9.13 -5.81
C PRO A 2 17.44 -8.07 -5.07
N VAL A 3 16.11 -8.23 -5.08
CA VAL A 3 15.19 -7.48 -4.21
C VAL A 3 15.41 -7.92 -2.76
N LYS A 4 15.45 -6.95 -1.84
CA LYS A 4 15.68 -7.18 -0.40
C LYS A 4 14.58 -6.57 0.45
N ILE A 5 14.17 -7.31 1.48
CA ILE A 5 13.32 -6.79 2.56
C ILE A 5 14.23 -6.21 3.63
N ARG A 6 14.09 -4.92 3.94
CA ARG A 6 15.04 -4.17 4.77
C ARG A 6 14.35 -3.12 5.64
N LEU A 7 15.07 -2.63 6.64
CA LEU A 7 14.62 -1.55 7.50
C LEU A 7 15.12 -0.19 6.98
N ALA A 8 14.20 0.63 6.46
CA ALA A 8 14.47 2.05 6.19
C ALA A 8 14.30 2.85 7.50
N ARG A 9 15.22 3.76 7.80
CA ARG A 9 15.25 4.49 9.07
C ARG A 9 14.55 5.84 8.97
N ARG A 10 13.50 6.01 9.77
CA ARG A 10 12.77 7.25 10.04
C ARG A 10 12.97 7.66 11.51
N GLY A 11 12.18 8.61 11.99
CA GLY A 11 12.28 9.14 13.35
C GLY A 11 13.36 10.22 13.51
N ARG A 12 13.69 10.56 14.76
CA ARG A 12 14.57 11.69 15.13
C ARG A 12 15.87 11.19 15.80
N LYS A 13 16.83 12.09 16.06
CA LYS A 13 18.03 11.79 16.87
C LYS A 13 17.59 11.23 18.24
N LYS A 14 18.23 10.16 18.71
CA LYS A 14 17.83 9.36 19.91
C LYS A 14 16.41 8.73 19.90
N ARG A 15 15.61 8.86 18.83
CA ARG A 15 14.29 8.20 18.69
C ARG A 15 14.14 7.56 17.31
N PRO A 16 14.81 6.41 17.07
CA PRO A 16 14.71 5.68 15.80
C PRO A 16 13.33 5.04 15.64
N TYR A 17 12.84 5.04 14.41
CA TYR A 17 11.65 4.31 13.96
C TYR A 17 11.98 3.70 12.59
N TYR A 18 11.45 2.54 12.25
CA TYR A 18 11.81 1.85 11.00
C TYR A 18 10.57 1.47 10.20
N HIS A 19 10.61 1.70 8.90
CA HIS A 19 9.67 1.10 7.96
C HIS A 19 10.26 -0.20 7.42
N ILE A 20 9.44 -1.24 7.33
CA ILE A 20 9.81 -2.53 6.75
C ILE A 20 9.48 -2.42 5.26
N VAL A 21 10.51 -2.20 4.44
CA VAL A 21 10.35 -1.89 3.01
C VAL A 21 11.00 -2.95 2.13
N VAL A 22 10.39 -3.15 0.96
CA VAL A 22 10.90 -3.99 -0.12
C VAL A 22 11.55 -3.08 -1.16
N ALA A 23 12.83 -3.30 -1.48
CA ALA A 23 13.58 -2.46 -2.42
C ALA A 23 14.69 -3.24 -3.12
N ASP A 24 15.24 -2.72 -4.23
CA ASP A 24 16.48 -3.26 -4.79
C ASP A 24 17.64 -3.07 -3.80
N SER A 25 18.48 -4.10 -3.69
CA SER A 25 19.80 -4.05 -3.07
C SER A 25 20.66 -2.80 -3.33
N ARG A 26 20.56 -2.18 -4.51
CA ARG A 26 21.33 -0.99 -4.93
C ARG A 26 20.77 0.33 -4.38
N ALA A 27 19.49 0.39 -4.02
CA ALA A 27 18.87 1.65 -3.60
C ALA A 27 19.47 2.16 -2.27
N PRO A 28 19.65 3.48 -2.05
CA PRO A 28 20.10 4.00 -0.76
C PRO A 28 19.09 3.66 0.35
N ARG A 29 19.54 3.50 1.59
CA ARG A 29 18.76 2.92 2.71
C ARG A 29 17.34 3.52 2.85
N ASP A 30 17.26 4.85 2.80
CA ASP A 30 16.05 5.63 3.09
C ASP A 30 15.47 6.31 1.83
N GLY A 31 15.90 5.90 0.63
CA GLY A 31 15.39 6.39 -0.66
C GLY A 31 14.31 5.50 -1.27
N LYS A 32 14.18 5.54 -2.61
CA LYS A 32 13.13 4.82 -3.36
C LYS A 32 13.07 3.33 -2.97
N PHE A 33 11.86 2.89 -2.63
CA PHE A 33 11.47 1.50 -2.40
C PHE A 33 10.41 1.09 -3.43
N ILE A 34 10.06 -0.19 -3.46
CA ILE A 34 9.00 -0.76 -4.30
C ILE A 34 7.69 -0.74 -3.52
N GLU A 35 7.70 -1.32 -2.31
CA GLU A 35 6.54 -1.35 -1.42
C GLU A 35 6.96 -1.22 0.05
N ASN A 36 6.07 -0.65 0.87
CA ASN A 36 6.16 -0.63 2.32
C ASN A 36 5.19 -1.68 2.91
N ILE A 37 5.71 -2.65 3.65
CA ILE A 37 4.93 -3.78 4.19
C ILE A 37 4.70 -3.70 5.71
N GLY A 38 5.15 -2.63 6.38
CA GLY A 38 4.89 -2.45 7.81
C GLY A 38 5.88 -1.52 8.52
N PHE A 39 5.90 -1.57 9.86
CA PHE A 39 6.82 -0.78 10.67
C PHE A 39 7.34 -1.54 11.90
N TYR A 40 8.49 -1.06 12.39
CA TYR A 40 9.17 -1.57 13.55
C TYR A 40 9.64 -0.42 14.46
N ASN A 41 9.18 -0.43 15.70
CA ASN A 41 9.56 0.53 16.73
C ASN A 41 10.24 -0.18 17.91
N PRO A 42 11.58 -0.06 18.07
CA PRO A 42 12.31 -0.65 19.20
C PRO A 42 12.25 0.19 20.48
N MET A 43 11.64 1.40 20.46
CA MET A 43 11.57 2.30 21.62
C MET A 43 10.40 1.99 22.56
N THR A 44 9.49 1.08 22.17
CA THR A 44 8.38 0.60 23.00
C THR A 44 8.73 -0.74 23.64
N VAL A 45 8.10 -1.04 24.79
CA VAL A 45 8.22 -2.30 25.51
C VAL A 45 6.81 -2.88 25.70
N PRO A 46 6.50 -4.08 25.18
CA PRO A 46 7.25 -4.79 24.13
C PRO A 46 7.35 -3.97 22.84
N ALA A 47 8.36 -4.26 22.01
CA ALA A 47 8.60 -3.52 20.76
C ALA A 47 7.39 -3.59 19.81
N SER A 48 6.93 -2.44 19.34
CA SER A 48 5.75 -2.37 18.48
C SER A 48 6.12 -2.79 17.06
N ILE A 49 5.49 -3.86 16.58
CA ILE A 49 5.68 -4.41 15.24
C ILE A 49 4.33 -4.49 14.56
N ASP A 50 4.21 -3.77 13.45
CA ASP A 50 3.10 -3.92 12.52
C ASP A 50 3.64 -4.39 11.17
N LEU A 51 2.91 -5.30 10.53
CA LEU A 51 3.38 -6.03 9.37
C LEU A 51 2.20 -6.67 8.65
N ASP A 52 2.02 -6.30 7.39
CA ASP A 52 1.16 -7.04 6.46
C ASP A 52 1.77 -8.44 6.24
N ARG A 53 1.11 -9.46 6.79
CA ARG A 53 1.61 -10.83 6.83
C ARG A 53 1.59 -11.49 5.44
N ASP A 54 0.67 -11.07 4.59
CA ASP A 54 0.39 -11.70 3.31
C ASP A 54 1.24 -11.10 2.19
N LYS A 55 1.39 -9.77 2.14
CA LYS A 55 2.40 -9.11 1.30
C LYS A 55 3.81 -9.56 1.67
N ALA A 56 4.11 -9.70 2.96
CA ALA A 56 5.38 -10.22 3.42
C ALA A 56 5.61 -11.67 2.95
N TYR A 57 4.57 -12.51 2.96
CA TYR A 57 4.63 -13.87 2.44
C TYR A 57 4.85 -13.89 0.92
N GLU A 58 4.08 -13.11 0.16
CA GLU A 58 4.22 -12.96 -1.29
C GLU A 58 5.64 -12.58 -1.69
N TRP A 59 6.22 -11.52 -1.11
CA TRP A 59 7.56 -11.07 -1.47
C TRP A 59 8.64 -12.12 -1.15
N ILE A 60 8.49 -12.89 -0.07
CA ILE A 60 9.40 -13.99 0.29
C ILE A 60 9.19 -15.21 -0.64
N SER A 61 8.00 -15.40 -1.19
CA SER A 61 7.70 -16.43 -2.19
C SER A 61 8.21 -16.03 -3.58
N LYS A 62 8.10 -14.75 -3.96
CA LYS A 62 8.75 -14.09 -5.12
C LYS A 62 10.29 -13.99 -4.99
N GLY A 63 10.88 -14.53 -3.92
CA GLY A 63 12.33 -14.70 -3.74
C GLY A 63 13.08 -13.54 -3.08
N ALA A 64 12.40 -12.51 -2.58
CA ALA A 64 13.03 -11.36 -1.92
C ALA A 64 13.84 -11.78 -0.68
N GLN A 65 15.04 -11.22 -0.53
CA GLN A 65 16.01 -11.64 0.50
C GLN A 65 15.97 -10.70 1.71
N PRO A 66 15.46 -11.12 2.89
CA PRO A 66 15.42 -10.26 4.07
C PRO A 66 16.81 -10.08 4.70
N THR A 67 17.09 -8.85 5.16
CA THR A 67 18.21 -8.57 6.09
C THR A 67 17.96 -9.26 7.44
N ASP A 68 18.99 -9.42 8.28
CA ASP A 68 18.85 -10.30 9.45
C ASP A 68 17.84 -9.82 10.50
N THR A 69 17.80 -8.52 10.82
CA THR A 69 16.77 -7.96 11.70
C THR A 69 15.36 -8.07 11.09
N ALA A 70 15.22 -7.87 9.78
CA ALA A 70 13.94 -8.07 9.08
C ALA A 70 13.52 -9.55 9.13
N ARG A 71 14.45 -10.49 8.93
CA ARG A 71 14.24 -11.93 9.06
C ARG A 71 13.81 -12.34 10.46
N ALA A 72 14.38 -11.73 11.51
CA ALA A 72 13.95 -11.96 12.89
C ALA A 72 12.50 -11.49 13.12
N ILE A 73 12.13 -10.30 12.61
CA ILE A 73 10.76 -9.77 12.65
C ILE A 73 9.78 -10.69 11.89
N LEU A 74 10.15 -11.11 10.68
CA LEU A 74 9.35 -12.01 9.82
C LEU A 74 9.15 -13.41 10.43
N LYS A 75 10.13 -13.91 11.20
CA LYS A 75 9.98 -15.13 12.02
C LYS A 75 9.03 -14.89 13.18
N PHE A 76 9.18 -13.79 13.91
CA PHE A 76 8.36 -13.45 15.09
C PHE A 76 6.88 -13.25 14.74
N LYS A 77 6.57 -12.61 13.60
CA LYS A 77 5.20 -12.43 13.07
C LYS A 77 4.66 -13.63 12.26
N GLY A 78 5.38 -14.76 12.24
CA GLY A 78 4.88 -16.02 11.68
C GLY A 78 4.95 -16.17 10.15
N VAL A 79 5.45 -15.20 9.39
CA VAL A 79 5.50 -15.26 7.91
C VAL A 79 6.35 -16.46 7.43
N TYR A 80 7.44 -16.76 8.13
CA TYR A 80 8.24 -17.97 7.89
C TYR A 80 7.52 -19.27 8.27
N PHE A 81 6.56 -19.24 9.20
CA PHE A 81 5.75 -20.39 9.58
C PHE A 81 4.67 -20.67 8.54
N LYS A 82 3.95 -19.65 8.04
CA LYS A 82 3.07 -19.75 6.86
C LYS A 82 3.80 -20.37 5.67
N LYS A 83 5.02 -19.90 5.37
CA LYS A 83 5.86 -20.47 4.29
C LYS A 83 6.32 -21.92 4.54
N HIS A 84 6.45 -22.35 5.79
CA HIS A 84 6.75 -23.76 6.09
C HIS A 84 5.52 -24.66 5.85
N LEU A 85 4.35 -24.25 6.37
CA LEU A 85 3.10 -24.99 6.23
C LEU A 85 2.66 -25.09 4.76
N MET A 86 2.70 -23.98 4.01
CA MET A 86 2.40 -23.96 2.57
C MET A 86 3.38 -24.82 1.74
N ARG A 87 4.63 -25.02 2.19
CA ARG A 87 5.56 -25.98 1.58
C ARG A 87 5.19 -27.45 1.86
N GLY A 88 4.41 -27.71 2.92
CA GLY A 88 3.78 -29.01 3.18
C GLY A 88 2.58 -29.25 2.28
N VAL A 89 1.69 -28.24 2.14
CA VAL A 89 0.53 -28.27 1.25
C VAL A 89 0.96 -28.49 -0.22
N ALA A 90 1.94 -27.72 -0.70
CA ALA A 90 2.51 -27.88 -2.05
C ALA A 90 3.28 -29.20 -2.29
N LYS A 91 3.35 -30.08 -1.28
CA LYS A 91 3.87 -31.45 -1.38
C LYS A 91 2.79 -32.53 -1.18
N GLY A 92 1.52 -32.15 -1.01
CA GLY A 92 0.43 -33.07 -0.68
C GLY A 92 0.48 -33.63 0.75
N ALA A 93 1.30 -33.07 1.64
CA ALA A 93 1.48 -33.58 3.00
C ALA A 93 0.47 -33.00 4.03
N LEU A 94 -0.32 -32.00 3.63
CA LEU A 94 -1.31 -31.31 4.46
C LEU A 94 -2.39 -30.66 3.56
N THR A 95 -3.63 -30.54 4.05
CA THR A 95 -4.65 -29.72 3.38
C THR A 95 -4.44 -28.23 3.67
N GLU A 96 -4.90 -27.35 2.80
CA GLU A 96 -4.73 -25.90 2.97
C GLU A 96 -5.50 -25.36 4.19
N GLU A 97 -6.72 -25.84 4.41
CA GLU A 97 -7.53 -25.54 5.60
C GLU A 97 -6.76 -25.81 6.89
N LYS A 98 -6.18 -27.01 7.02
CA LYS A 98 -5.42 -27.43 8.20
C LYS A 98 -4.08 -26.72 8.35
N ALA A 99 -3.51 -26.23 7.25
CA ALA A 99 -2.36 -25.33 7.29
C ALA A 99 -2.77 -23.96 7.87
N ASN A 100 -3.95 -23.45 7.52
CA ASN A 100 -4.46 -22.18 8.05
C ASN A 100 -4.86 -22.31 9.53
N GLU A 101 -5.55 -23.39 9.94
CA GLU A 101 -5.82 -23.70 11.36
C GLU A 101 -4.55 -23.67 12.23
N MET A 102 -3.49 -24.37 11.78
CA MET A 102 -2.20 -24.41 12.47
C MET A 102 -1.53 -23.03 12.53
N TYR A 103 -1.67 -22.23 11.47
CA TYR A 103 -1.11 -20.89 11.39
C TYR A 103 -1.81 -19.91 12.35
N GLU A 104 -3.14 -19.94 12.40
CA GLU A 104 -3.97 -19.10 13.25
C GLU A 104 -3.81 -19.45 14.73
N ALA A 105 -3.83 -20.75 15.08
CA ALA A 105 -3.56 -21.21 16.45
C ALA A 105 -2.17 -20.76 16.94
N TRP A 106 -1.16 -20.81 16.08
CA TRP A 106 0.18 -20.31 16.39
C TRP A 106 0.21 -18.79 16.55
N ILE A 107 -0.51 -18.04 15.72
CA ILE A 107 -0.66 -16.58 15.86
C ILE A 107 -1.29 -16.24 17.20
N ALA A 108 -2.42 -16.86 17.54
CA ALA A 108 -3.12 -16.61 18.80
C ALA A 108 -2.23 -16.85 20.03
N GLU A 109 -1.44 -17.94 20.04
CA GLU A 109 -0.46 -18.21 21.10
C GLU A 109 0.62 -17.11 21.22
N LYS A 110 1.12 -16.57 20.10
CA LYS A 110 2.12 -15.49 20.11
C LYS A 110 1.51 -14.14 20.47
N GLU A 111 0.31 -13.83 19.99
CA GLU A 111 -0.35 -12.56 20.26
C GLU A 111 -0.81 -12.48 21.72
N ALA A 112 -1.40 -13.55 22.28
CA ALA A 112 -1.68 -13.66 23.72
C ALA A 112 -0.41 -13.51 24.58
N LYS A 113 0.72 -14.09 24.15
CA LYS A 113 2.02 -13.93 24.84
C LYS A 113 2.57 -12.52 24.77
N VAL A 114 2.34 -11.80 23.66
CA VAL A 114 2.67 -10.37 23.52
C VAL A 114 1.75 -9.52 24.42
N GLU A 115 0.47 -9.87 24.53
CA GLU A 115 -0.50 -9.14 25.35
C GLU A 115 -0.26 -9.32 26.85
N ALA A 116 0.07 -10.54 27.29
CA ALA A 116 0.57 -10.77 28.65
C ALA A 116 1.74 -9.83 28.97
N ARG A 117 2.71 -9.68 28.05
CA ARG A 117 3.83 -8.75 28.22
C ARG A 117 3.46 -7.27 28.13
N LYS A 118 2.48 -6.88 27.32
CA LYS A 118 1.92 -5.51 27.37
C LYS A 118 1.31 -5.23 28.75
N ALA A 119 0.55 -6.17 29.30
CA ALA A 119 -0.11 -6.05 30.60
C ALA A 119 0.89 -6.01 31.76
N ASP A 120 1.93 -6.85 31.72
CA ASP A 120 3.03 -6.81 32.70
C ASP A 120 3.71 -5.44 32.70
N THR A 121 4.16 -4.96 31.54
CA THR A 121 4.81 -3.64 31.43
C THR A 121 3.88 -2.48 31.79
N ALA A 122 2.57 -2.61 31.59
CA ALA A 122 1.59 -1.64 32.08
C ALA A 122 1.53 -1.60 33.62
N ARG A 123 1.44 -2.77 34.28
CA ARG A 123 1.46 -2.90 35.76
C ARG A 123 2.77 -2.40 36.37
N GLU A 124 3.91 -2.77 35.78
CA GLU A 124 5.23 -2.29 36.19
C GLU A 124 5.30 -0.76 36.13
N ARG A 125 4.84 -0.17 35.03
CA ARG A 125 4.77 1.29 34.84
C ARG A 125 3.85 1.95 35.86
N GLU A 126 2.66 1.41 36.11
CA GLU A 126 1.74 1.93 37.14
C GLU A 126 2.34 1.86 38.53
N ASN A 127 3.01 0.76 38.89
CA ASN A 127 3.64 0.59 40.20
C ASN A 127 4.83 1.54 40.38
N PHE A 128 5.61 1.76 39.32
CA PHE A 128 6.64 2.80 39.31
C PHE A 128 6.05 4.20 39.53
N TRP A 129 4.95 4.57 38.85
CA TRP A 129 4.28 5.86 39.11
C TRP A 129 3.75 5.97 40.55
N LYS A 130 3.10 4.92 41.09
CA LYS A 130 2.65 4.91 42.50
C LYS A 130 3.83 5.16 43.47
N MET A 131 4.98 4.53 43.24
CA MET A 131 6.18 4.73 44.06
C MET A 131 6.81 6.12 43.93
N VAL A 132 6.73 6.75 42.74
CA VAL A 132 7.40 8.03 42.46
C VAL A 132 6.53 9.25 42.75
N SER A 133 5.21 9.18 42.52
CA SER A 133 4.28 10.31 42.69
C SER A 133 3.20 10.09 43.76
N GLY A 134 3.23 8.98 44.50
CA GLY A 134 2.27 8.65 45.57
C GLY A 134 0.88 8.23 45.08
N GLU A 135 0.40 8.88 44.03
CA GLU A 135 -0.92 8.67 43.44
C GLU A 135 -0.83 8.52 41.92
N ILE A 136 -1.76 7.77 41.32
CA ILE A 136 -1.84 7.61 39.87
C ILE A 136 -2.39 8.91 39.30
N LYS A 137 -1.53 9.73 38.68
CA LYS A 137 -2.01 10.84 37.85
C LYS A 137 -2.89 10.25 36.73
N PRO A 138 -4.21 10.51 36.71
CA PRO A 138 -5.08 9.89 35.72
C PRO A 138 -4.62 10.30 34.32
N PRO A 139 -4.77 9.43 33.30
CA PRO A 139 -4.55 9.85 31.93
C PRO A 139 -5.45 11.07 31.70
N LYS A 140 -4.88 12.18 31.19
CA LYS A 140 -5.70 13.26 30.67
C LYS A 140 -6.61 12.64 29.62
N LYS A 141 -7.92 12.58 29.87
CA LYS A 141 -8.90 12.48 28.80
C LYS A 141 -8.54 13.58 27.80
N VAL A 142 -8.32 13.20 26.55
CA VAL A 142 -8.12 14.19 25.49
C VAL A 142 -9.46 14.88 25.29
N ALA A 143 -9.49 16.21 25.30
CA ALA A 143 -10.70 17.00 25.05
C ALA A 143 -10.99 17.01 23.54
N ASN A 144 -11.24 15.81 23.03
CA ASN A 144 -11.23 15.41 21.62
C ASN A 144 -12.27 14.31 21.34
N GLU A 145 -13.18 14.06 22.28
CA GLU A 145 -14.49 13.44 22.01
C GLU A 145 -15.40 14.60 21.54
N GLU A 146 -15.66 15.57 22.42
CA GLU A 146 -16.36 16.85 22.11
C GLU A 146 -15.82 17.56 20.85
N ALA A 147 -14.49 17.66 20.68
CA ALA A 147 -13.87 18.33 19.53
C ALA A 147 -13.72 17.43 18.27
N ALA A 148 -14.09 16.15 18.33
CA ALA A 148 -14.22 15.28 17.15
C ALA A 148 -15.70 15.15 16.72
N GLU A 149 -16.63 15.28 17.66
CA GLU A 149 -18.06 15.44 17.40
C GLU A 149 -18.32 16.79 16.71
N ALA A 150 -17.80 17.89 17.26
CA ALA A 150 -17.90 19.22 16.65
C ALA A 150 -17.22 19.35 15.28
N PHE A 151 -16.30 18.45 14.90
CA PHE A 151 -15.70 18.44 13.55
C PHE A 151 -16.56 17.67 12.54
N ARG A 152 -17.33 16.68 12.99
CA ARG A 152 -18.30 15.94 12.15
C ARG A 152 -19.60 16.70 11.96
N GLU A 153 -20.07 17.37 13.00
CA GLU A 153 -21.27 18.20 12.94
C GLU A 153 -21.10 19.33 11.90
N THR A 154 -19.88 19.90 11.80
CA THR A 154 -19.52 20.86 10.74
C THR A 154 -19.22 20.24 9.36
N GLU A 155 -19.04 18.93 9.25
CA GLU A 155 -18.98 18.22 7.97
C GLU A 155 -20.41 17.93 7.46
N GLU A 156 -21.34 17.47 8.32
CA GLU A 156 -22.74 17.23 7.96
C GLU A 156 -23.52 18.53 7.64
N GLU A 157 -23.28 19.64 8.35
CA GLU A 157 -23.86 20.94 7.96
C GLU A 157 -23.31 21.46 6.61
N GLY A 158 -22.09 21.07 6.23
CA GLY A 158 -21.51 21.40 4.93
C GLY A 158 -22.19 20.64 3.77
N GLU A 159 -22.30 19.33 3.90
CA GLU A 159 -22.92 18.47 2.87
C GLU A 159 -24.43 18.74 2.73
N ALA A 160 -25.12 19.07 3.84
CA ALA A 160 -26.52 19.50 3.82
C ALA A 160 -26.75 20.87 3.17
N ALA A 161 -25.75 21.77 3.18
CA ALA A 161 -25.83 23.07 2.52
C ALA A 161 -25.62 22.96 0.99
N GLU A 162 -24.68 22.12 0.55
CA GLU A 162 -24.39 21.91 -0.88
C GLU A 162 -25.50 21.12 -1.58
N ALA A 163 -26.12 20.14 -0.90
CA ALA A 163 -27.24 19.34 -1.42
C ALA A 163 -28.56 20.10 -1.66
N ASN A 164 -28.66 21.37 -1.25
CA ASN A 164 -29.87 22.20 -1.39
C ASN A 164 -29.67 23.41 -2.33
N ALA A 165 -28.62 23.38 -3.17
CA ALA A 165 -28.28 24.48 -4.08
C ALA A 165 -28.63 24.23 -5.57
N GLU A 166 -28.91 22.98 -5.98
CA GLU A 166 -29.03 22.62 -7.40
C GLU A 166 -30.47 22.54 -7.93
N ALA A 167 -31.11 23.72 -8.05
CA ALA A 167 -32.26 24.03 -8.91
C ALA A 167 -33.64 23.38 -8.54
N PRO A 168 -34.78 23.80 -9.15
CA PRO A 168 -34.97 24.86 -10.15
C PRO A 168 -36.07 25.90 -9.82
N ALA A 169 -35.99 27.09 -10.44
CA ALA A 169 -37.07 27.73 -11.24
C ALA A 169 -36.83 29.23 -11.47
N GLU A 170 -36.74 29.67 -12.73
CA GLU A 170 -37.38 30.92 -13.17
C GLU A 170 -37.58 30.95 -14.70
N GLU A 171 -38.75 31.42 -15.13
CA GLU A 171 -39.08 31.78 -16.52
C GLU A 171 -40.00 33.01 -16.45
N THR A 172 -40.01 33.84 -17.51
CA THR A 172 -40.65 35.17 -17.66
C THR A 172 -39.96 36.35 -16.97
N ALA A 173 -40.05 37.61 -17.42
CA ALA A 173 -40.13 38.18 -18.79
C ALA A 173 -40.08 39.74 -18.74
N VAL A 174 -39.29 40.39 -19.63
CA VAL A 174 -39.57 41.73 -20.24
C VAL A 174 -39.44 42.96 -19.27
N GLU A 175 -38.96 44.18 -19.59
CA GLU A 175 -38.59 44.91 -20.83
C GLU A 175 -37.51 46.02 -20.62
N ALA A 176 -37.05 46.65 -21.74
CA ALA A 176 -36.36 47.96 -21.87
C ALA A 176 -34.90 48.11 -21.31
N GLU A 177 -33.98 48.90 -21.89
CA GLU A 177 -33.97 49.75 -23.12
C GLU A 177 -32.54 49.77 -23.74
N ALA A 178 -32.36 50.29 -24.96
CA ALA A 178 -31.06 50.47 -25.65
C ALA A 178 -31.00 51.90 -26.28
N PRO A 179 -29.83 52.53 -26.57
CA PRO A 179 -29.04 52.17 -27.77
C PRO A 179 -27.51 52.53 -27.76
N ALA A 180 -26.84 52.28 -28.90
CA ALA A 180 -25.66 53.00 -29.47
C ALA A 180 -24.27 52.90 -28.76
N GLU A 181 -23.10 52.97 -29.43
CA GLU A 181 -22.70 52.88 -30.86
C GLU A 181 -21.15 52.75 -30.96
N GLU A 182 -20.60 52.39 -32.15
CA GLU A 182 -19.16 52.32 -32.53
C GLU A 182 -18.26 51.25 -31.84
N ALA A 183 -17.29 50.60 -32.49
CA ALA A 183 -16.90 50.58 -33.91
C ALA A 183 -16.25 49.22 -34.33
N ALA A 184 -16.25 48.97 -35.64
CA ALA A 184 -15.47 47.95 -36.37
C ALA A 184 -14.50 48.70 -37.36
N PRO A 185 -13.65 48.07 -38.20
CA PRO A 185 -13.59 46.66 -38.61
C PRO A 185 -12.15 46.07 -38.78
N GLU A 186 -12.08 44.91 -39.47
CA GLU A 186 -10.96 44.36 -40.27
C GLU A 186 -9.59 44.10 -39.58
N ALA A 187 -9.00 42.90 -39.56
CA ALA A 187 -9.07 41.66 -40.37
C ALA A 187 -8.43 41.72 -41.77
N GLU A 188 -7.34 40.95 -41.94
CA GLU A 188 -6.93 40.36 -43.22
C GLU A 188 -6.36 38.95 -42.96
N ALA A 189 -6.52 38.04 -43.94
CA ALA A 189 -6.13 36.63 -43.94
C ALA A 189 -5.45 36.34 -45.31
N PRO A 190 -5.61 35.22 -46.06
CA PRO A 190 -6.02 33.83 -45.79
C PRO A 190 -5.08 32.77 -46.45
N ALA A 191 -5.57 31.51 -46.58
CA ALA A 191 -5.32 30.54 -47.69
C ALA A 191 -3.93 29.86 -47.84
N GLU A 192 -3.73 28.64 -48.40
CA GLU A 192 -4.52 27.39 -48.68
C GLU A 192 -3.45 26.28 -49.02
N GLU A 193 -3.63 24.98 -49.29
CA GLU A 193 -4.74 23.99 -49.46
C GLU A 193 -4.52 22.80 -48.45
N ALA A 194 -5.04 21.56 -48.44
CA ALA A 194 -5.53 20.54 -49.42
C ALA A 194 -4.44 19.96 -50.37
N THR A 195 -4.53 18.78 -51.01
CA THR A 195 -5.49 17.63 -51.04
C THR A 195 -4.72 16.30 -50.75
N ALA A 196 -5.29 15.26 -50.12
CA ALA A 196 -6.06 14.11 -50.66
C ALA A 196 -5.30 13.23 -51.72
N GLU A 197 -5.51 11.92 -51.90
CA GLU A 197 -6.59 10.98 -51.45
C GLU A 197 -6.19 9.48 -51.63
N ALA A 198 -6.93 8.53 -50.99
CA ALA A 198 -7.10 7.08 -51.33
C ALA A 198 -5.84 6.12 -51.35
N GLU A 199 -5.92 4.78 -51.28
CA GLU A 199 -6.98 3.78 -51.01
C GLU A 199 -6.38 2.47 -50.40
N ALA A 200 -7.18 1.40 -50.19
CA ALA A 200 -6.81 0.04 -49.74
C ALA A 200 -7.70 -1.01 -50.49
N PRO A 201 -7.80 -2.34 -50.19
CA PRO A 201 -7.02 -3.27 -49.33
C PRO A 201 -6.69 -4.66 -50.02
N ALA A 202 -6.20 -5.65 -49.24
CA ALA A 202 -6.09 -7.11 -49.56
C ALA A 202 -5.07 -7.53 -50.67
N GLU A 203 -4.67 -8.79 -50.91
CA GLU A 203 -5.09 -10.14 -50.44
C GLU A 203 -3.88 -11.15 -50.33
N GLU A 204 -4.15 -12.43 -50.03
CA GLU A 204 -3.30 -13.65 -49.84
C GLU A 204 -1.86 -13.76 -50.39
N ALA A 205 -0.99 -14.49 -49.64
CA ALA A 205 -0.48 -15.83 -50.05
C ALA A 205 0.48 -16.49 -49.01
N ALA A 206 0.50 -17.83 -48.94
CA ALA A 206 1.43 -18.69 -48.19
C ALA A 206 1.40 -20.14 -48.79
N PRO A 207 2.10 -21.17 -48.25
CA PRO A 207 3.56 -21.32 -48.23
C PRO A 207 4.06 -22.69 -48.74
N GLU A 208 5.26 -22.76 -49.33
CA GLU A 208 6.09 -23.98 -49.48
C GLU A 208 7.57 -23.57 -49.23
N ALA A 209 8.47 -24.28 -48.53
CA ALA A 209 8.72 -25.71 -48.34
C ALA A 209 9.64 -26.34 -49.40
N GLU A 210 10.95 -26.32 -49.16
CA GLU A 210 11.85 -27.37 -49.68
C GLU A 210 13.07 -27.59 -48.77
N ALA A 211 13.50 -28.85 -48.66
CA ALA A 211 14.79 -29.26 -48.16
C ALA A 211 15.17 -30.61 -48.79
N PRO A 212 16.32 -30.74 -49.48
CA PRO A 212 16.93 -32.02 -49.82
C PRO A 212 18.11 -32.36 -48.88
N ALA A 213 18.55 -33.62 -48.90
CA ALA A 213 19.57 -34.17 -48.00
C ALA A 213 20.76 -34.79 -48.76
N GLU A 214 21.94 -34.64 -48.18
CA GLU A 214 23.22 -35.31 -48.48
C GLU A 214 24.03 -35.32 -47.15
N ASP A 215 24.85 -36.31 -46.79
CA ASP A 215 25.12 -37.62 -47.41
C ASP A 215 25.48 -38.64 -46.29
N THR A 216 25.76 -39.88 -46.69
CA THR A 216 25.89 -41.11 -45.93
C THR A 216 27.27 -41.36 -45.31
N LYS A 217 27.32 -42.10 -44.18
CA LYS A 217 27.99 -43.42 -44.14
C LYS A 217 27.64 -44.27 -42.91
N GLU A 218 27.69 -45.58 -43.11
CA GLU A 218 27.65 -46.63 -42.08
C GLU A 218 29.06 -47.21 -41.80
N GLU A 219 29.13 -48.26 -40.97
CA GLU A 219 30.31 -49.02 -40.51
C GLU A 219 31.11 -48.31 -39.40
N GLU A 220 31.52 -48.96 -38.29
CA GLU A 220 31.53 -50.39 -37.90
C GLU A 220 30.99 -50.59 -36.46
#